data_AF-A0A381YJR5-F1
#
_entry.id   AF-A0A381YJR5-F1
#
_cell.length_a   1.000
_cell.length_b   1.000
_cell.length_c   1.000
_cell.angle_alpha   90.00
_cell.angle_beta   90.00
_cell.angle_gamma   90.00
#
_symmetry.space_group_name_H-M   'P 1'
#
loop_
_entity.id
_entity.type
_entity.pdbx_description
1 polymer ?
#
loop_
_entity_poly.entity_id
_entity_poly.type
_entity_poly.pdbx_seq_one_letter_code
_entity_poly.pdbx_strand_id
1 'polypeptide(L)' 'MYVELREKNKKYYVLFRDDDEDSKSKPVAQFVSASEVESYNIAKQYAKQNKCLIRVTEGGAETPELPTQPMGEG' A
#
# COMPACT_ATOMS: atom_id res chain seq x y z
N MET A 1 -0.21 -10.40 -8.75
CA MET A 1 -0.84 -9.13 -8.31
C MET A 1 -1.53 -9.31 -6.96
N TYR A 2 -1.16 -8.51 -5.96
CA TYR A 2 -1.78 -8.46 -4.64
C TYR A 2 -1.65 -7.05 -4.03
N VAL A 3 -2.51 -6.73 -3.07
CA VAL A 3 -2.42 -5.51 -2.25
C VAL A 3 -1.75 -5.86 -0.95
N GLU A 4 -0.61 -5.25 -0.63
CA GLU A 4 0.00 -5.36 0.69
C GLU A 4 -0.49 -4.23 1.60
N LEU A 5 -1.00 -4.59 2.78
CA LEU A 5 -1.37 -3.64 3.82
C LEU A 5 -0.37 -3.77 4.96
N ARG A 6 0.44 -2.73 5.16
CA ARG A 6 1.50 -2.69 6.17
C ARG A 6 1.17 -1.65 7.23
N GLU A 7 1.19 -2.05 8.50
CA GLU A 7 1.14 -1.10 9.61
C GLU A 7 2.57 -0.68 10.00
N LYS A 8 2.82 0.62 10.08
CA LYS A 8 4.06 1.17 10.62
C LYS A 8 3.82 2.53 11.26
N ASN A 9 4.37 2.74 12.45
CA ASN A 9 4.31 4.02 13.16
C ASN A 9 2.87 4.57 13.31
N LYS A 10 1.90 3.67 13.61
CA LYS A 10 0.45 3.95 13.68
C LYS A 10 -0.17 4.47 12.37
N LYS A 11 0.46 4.18 11.24
CA LYS A 11 -0.06 4.44 9.90
C LYS A 11 -0.16 3.14 9.12
N TYR A 12 -1.17 3.04 8.29
CA TYR A 12 -1.49 1.91 7.45
C TYR A 12 -1.18 2.26 6.00
N TYR A 13 -0.17 1.60 5.46
CA TYR A 13 0.34 1.76 4.12
C TYR A 13 -0.27 0.69 3.21
N VAL A 14 -0.88 1.11 2.12
CA VAL A 14 -1.45 0.23 1.10
C VAL A 14 -0.53 0.25 -0.10
N LEU A 15 0.07 -0.88 -0.44
CA LEU A 15 0.97 -1.06 -1.55
C LEU A 15 0.33 -1.98 -2.58
N PHE A 16 0.38 -1.60 -3.86
CA PHE A 16 -0.05 -2.49 -4.93
C PHE A 16 1.19 -3.17 -5.51
N ARG A 17 1.27 -4.49 -5.32
CA ARG A 17 2.35 -5.31 -5.87
C ARG A 17 1.78 -6.05 -7.08
N ASP A 18 2.31 -5.75 -8.25
CA ASP A 18 2.15 -6.65 -9.38
C ASP A 18 3.12 -7.84 -9.24
N ASP A 19 2.82 -8.98 -9.86
CA ASP A 19 3.65 -10.20 -9.75
C ASP A 19 4.95 -10.10 -10.57
N ASP A 20 5.29 -8.90 -11.00
CA ASP A 20 6.47 -8.63 -11.82
C ASP A 20 7.71 -8.74 -10.93
N GLU A 21 8.29 -9.95 -10.88
CA GLU A 21 9.54 -10.30 -10.19
C GLU A 21 10.74 -9.41 -10.60
N ASP A 22 10.60 -8.59 -11.65
CA ASP A 22 11.67 -7.73 -12.16
C ASP A 22 11.78 -6.37 -11.47
N SER A 23 10.76 -5.95 -10.70
CA SER A 23 10.79 -4.64 -10.06
C SER A 23 11.64 -4.66 -8.78
N LYS A 24 12.96 -4.48 -8.94
CA LYS A 24 13.87 -3.93 -7.91
C LYS A 24 13.46 -2.52 -7.42
N SER A 25 12.32 -2.03 -7.85
CA SER A 25 11.68 -0.81 -7.40
C SER A 25 11.28 -0.93 -5.93
N LYS A 26 11.68 0.07 -5.15
CA LYS A 26 11.31 0.17 -3.74
C LYS A 26 9.78 0.10 -3.59
N PRO A 27 9.27 -0.55 -2.53
CA PRO A 27 7.85 -0.52 -2.22
C PRO A 27 7.37 0.92 -2.04
N VAL A 28 6.56 1.44 -2.98
CA VAL A 28 5.87 2.72 -2.83
C VAL A 28 4.45 2.45 -2.34
N ALA A 29 4.07 3.05 -1.23
CA ALA A 29 2.70 3.05 -0.77
C ALA A 29 1.86 3.90 -1.73
N GLN A 30 0.78 3.34 -2.25
CA GLN A 30 -0.20 4.09 -3.05
C GLN A 30 -1.15 4.88 -2.18
N PHE A 31 -1.40 4.38 -0.97
CA PHE A 31 -2.22 5.07 0.00
C PHE A 31 -1.64 4.91 1.41
N VAL A 32 -1.75 5.96 2.22
CA VAL A 32 -1.35 5.94 3.63
C VAL A 32 -2.41 6.65 4.45
N SER A 33 -2.86 6.01 5.53
CA SER A 33 -3.79 6.62 6.48
C SER A 33 -3.43 6.26 7.92
N ALA A 34 -3.89 7.06 8.87
CA ALA A 34 -3.82 6.71 10.30
C ALA A 34 -4.95 5.76 10.72
N SER A 35 -5.94 5.53 9.86
CA SER A 35 -7.12 4.72 10.13
C SER A 35 -7.01 3.34 9.49
N GLU A 36 -6.97 2.28 10.32
CA GLU A 36 -6.95 0.89 9.85
C GLU A 36 -8.13 0.61 8.92
N VAL A 37 -9.32 1.01 9.37
CA VAL A 37 -10.59 0.77 8.68
C VAL A 37 -10.59 1.40 7.29
N GLU A 38 -10.02 2.60 7.16
CA GLU A 38 -9.94 3.31 5.88
C GLU A 38 -8.98 2.59 4.92
N SER A 39 -7.77 2.28 5.38
CA SER A 39 -6.79 1.55 4.57
C SER A 39 -7.27 0.16 4.18
N TYR A 40 -7.97 -0.54 5.08
CA TYR A 40 -8.54 -1.85 4.81
C TYR A 40 -9.68 -1.77 3.79
N ASN A 41 -10.57 -0.77 3.90
CA ASN A 41 -11.63 -0.55 2.93
C ASN A 41 -11.08 -0.27 1.53
N ILE A 42 -10.03 0.55 1.42
CA ILE A 42 -9.37 0.85 0.15
C ILE A 42 -8.71 -0.41 -0.43
N ALA A 43 -7.97 -1.15 0.39
CA ALA A 43 -7.36 -2.42 -0.03
C ALA A 43 -8.43 -3.41 -0.53
N LYS A 44 -9.57 -3.48 0.15
CA LYS A 44 -10.70 -4.33 -0.23
C LYS A 44 -11.38 -3.89 -1.53
N GLN A 45 -11.58 -2.59 -1.73
CA GLN A 45 -12.13 -2.04 -2.97
C GLN A 45 -11.20 -2.33 -4.14
N TYR A 46 -9.89 -2.09 -3.98
CA TYR A 46 -8.89 -2.36 -4.99
C TYR A 46 -8.81 -3.86 -5.33
N ALA A 47 -8.76 -4.71 -4.31
CA ALA A 47 -8.75 -6.17 -4.46
C ALA A 47 -9.96 -6.66 -5.23
N LYS A 48 -11.15 -6.11 -4.94
CA LYS A 48 -12.39 -6.44 -5.66
C LYS A 48 -12.36 -5.98 -7.12
N GLN A 49 -11.86 -4.78 -7.39
CA GLN A 49 -11.79 -4.23 -8.76
C GLN A 49 -10.76 -4.97 -9.63
N ASN A 50 -9.59 -5.25 -9.08
CA ASN A 50 -8.47 -5.86 -9.80
C ASN A 50 -8.42 -7.39 -9.67
N LYS A 51 -9.40 -8.00 -8.99
CA LYS A 51 -9.45 -9.44 -8.68
C LYS A 51 -8.14 -9.97 -8.08
N CYS A 52 -7.57 -9.23 -7.14
CA CYS A 52 -6.29 -9.56 -6.50
C CYS A 52 -6.46 -9.86 -5.01
N LEU A 53 -5.44 -10.50 -4.42
CA LEU A 53 -5.44 -10.88 -3.00
C LEU A 53 -4.98 -9.72 -2.11
N ILE A 54 -5.41 -9.70 -0.85
CA ILE A 54 -4.90 -8.75 0.16
C ILE A 54 -3.93 -9.50 1.07
N ARG A 55 -2.72 -8.97 1.22
CA ARG A 55 -1.68 -9.47 2.11
C ARG A 55 -1.47 -8.46 3.23
N VAL A 56 -1.86 -8.81 4.45
CA VAL A 56 -1.58 -7.97 5.62
C VAL A 56 -0.21 -8.38 6.15
N THR A 57 0.70 -7.40 6.26
CA THR A 57 2.05 -7.59 6.81
C THR A 57 2.20 -6.74 8.06
N GLU A 58 2.17 -7.40 9.22
CA GLU A 58 2.42 -6.78 10.52
C GLU A 58 3.95 -6.66 10.72
N GLY A 59 4.46 -5.45 10.96
CA GLY A 59 5.86 -5.27 11.39
C GLY A 59 6.96 -5.43 10.33
N GLY A 60 6.77 -4.87 9.13
CA GLY A 60 7.83 -4.86 8.11
C GLY A 60 9.04 -4.00 8.51
N ALA A 61 10.25 -4.56 8.42
CA ALA A 61 11.51 -3.87 8.73
C ALA A 61 11.71 -2.59 7.88
N GLU A 62 11.35 -2.63 6.61
CA GLU A 62 11.52 -1.51 5.68
C GLU A 62 10.28 -0.62 5.63
N THR A 63 10.45 0.70 5.69
CA THR A 63 9.35 1.65 5.51
C THR A 63 9.08 1.73 4.01
N PRO A 64 7.84 1.50 3.53
CA PRO A 64 7.49 1.86 2.16
C PRO A 64 7.79 3.33 1.92
N GLU A 65 8.27 3.68 0.73
CA GLU A 65 8.31 5.07 0.32
C GLU A 65 6.87 5.60 0.26
N LEU A 66 6.67 6.81 0.77
CA LEU A 66 5.36 7.45 0.71
C LEU A 66 5.03 7.75 -0.76
N PRO A 67 3.75 7.77 -1.14
CA PRO A 67 3.39 8.27 -2.46
C PRO A 67 3.91 9.70 -2.54
N THR A 68 4.79 9.98 -3.50
CA THR A 68 5.12 11.36 -3.86
C THR A 68 3.82 12.01 -4.30
N GLN A 69 3.19 12.75 -3.40
CA GLN A 69 2.10 13.64 -3.78
C GLN A 69 2.69 14.60 -4.83
N PRO A 70 2.00 14.86 -5.96
CA PRO A 70 2.37 16.02 -6.75
C PRO A 70 2.21 17.20 -5.79
N MET A 71 3.33 17.83 -5.43
CA MET A 71 3.32 19.06 -4.67
C MET A 71 2.53 20.04 -5.52
N GLY A 72 1.27 20.28 -5.12
CA GLY A 72 0.42 21.26 -5.77
C GLY A 72 1.06 22.62 -5.58
N GLU A 73 1.81 23.07 -6.58
CA GLU A 73 1.93 24.50 -6.87
C GLU A 73 0.63 24.90 -7.57
N GLY A 74 -0.16 25.77 -6.94
CA GLY A 74 -1.43 26.29 -7.45
C GLY A 74 -2.19 27.08 -6.41
#